data_AF-A0A9J6ETQ9-F1
#
_entry.id   AF-A0A9J6ETQ9-F1
#
_cell.length_a   1.000
_cell.length_b   1.000
_cell.length_c   1.000
_cell.angle_alpha   90.00
_cell.angle_beta   90.00
_cell.angle_gamma   90.00
#
_symmetry.space_group_name_H-M   'P 1'
#
loop_
_entity.id
_entity.type
_entity.pdbx_description
1 polymer ?
#
loop_
_entity_poly.entity_id
_entity_poly.type
_entity_poly.pdbx_seq_one_letter_code
_entity_poly.pdbx_strand_id
1 'polypeptide(L)'
;MIVSAMSTATMEDIRASAPECLLWQQMYIFKNRSLTESMIRRAEHQGFGAIVVTVDSPVTGQAVSLGKHMFVLPDGLRNVSQEYHQVRGVQSGTRPVVGHRVGQAE
;
A
#
# COMPACT_ATOMS: atom_id res chain seq x y z
N MET A 1 -6.60 -16.00 -0.55
CA MET A 1 -6.36 -14.78 0.27
C MET A 1 -6.18 -13.58 -0.65
N ILE A 2 -6.71 -12.41 -0.28
CA ILE A 2 -6.46 -11.16 -1.02
C ILE A 2 -5.37 -10.37 -0.29
N VAL A 3 -4.26 -10.09 -0.97
CA VAL A 3 -3.09 -9.37 -0.42
C VAL A 3 -3.21 -7.89 -0.72
N SER A 4 -3.11 -7.06 0.31
CA SER A 4 -3.18 -5.60 0.18
C SER A 4 -1.96 -5.03 -0.55
N ALA A 5 -2.16 -3.99 -1.38
CA ALA A 5 -1.06 -3.19 -1.91
C ALA A 5 -0.30 -2.38 -0.84
N MET A 6 -0.81 -2.34 0.39
CA MET A 6 -0.19 -1.71 1.57
C MET A 6 0.35 -2.75 2.57
N SER A 7 0.65 -3.98 2.14
CA SER A 7 1.15 -5.02 3.04
C SER A 7 2.58 -4.71 3.54
N THR A 8 2.86 -5.15 4.78
CA THR A 8 4.20 -5.14 5.38
C THR A 8 5.02 -6.37 5.01
N ALA A 9 4.44 -7.32 4.26
CA ALA A 9 5.13 -8.47 3.68
C ALA A 9 5.15 -8.37 2.14
N THR A 10 6.22 -8.90 1.53
CA THR A 10 6.34 -8.92 0.06
C THR A 10 5.47 -10.01 -0.56
N MET A 11 5.14 -9.89 -1.86
CA MET A 11 4.37 -10.93 -2.57
C MET A 11 5.16 -12.25 -2.60
N GLU A 12 6.48 -12.15 -2.72
CA GLU A 12 7.44 -13.24 -2.72
C GLU A 12 7.45 -13.97 -1.39
N ASP A 13 7.58 -13.24 -0.27
CA ASP A 13 7.57 -13.84 1.07
C ASP A 13 6.23 -14.52 1.36
N ILE A 14 5.12 -13.87 0.99
CA ILE A 14 3.77 -14.42 1.16
C ILE A 14 3.62 -15.70 0.31
N ARG A 15 4.06 -15.67 -0.95
CA ARG A 15 3.97 -16.84 -1.82
C ARG A 15 4.81 -17.99 -1.27
N ALA A 16 6.06 -17.72 -0.88
CA ALA A 16 6.97 -18.71 -0.31
C ALA A 16 6.42 -19.31 1.00
N SER A 17 5.75 -18.51 1.82
CA SER A 17 5.17 -18.98 3.09
C SER A 17 3.90 -19.82 2.91
N ALA A 18 3.24 -19.73 1.75
CA ALA A 18 1.95 -20.38 1.53
C ALA A 18 1.82 -20.95 0.11
N PRO A 19 2.76 -21.78 -0.40
CA PRO A 19 2.93 -22.07 -1.83
C PRO A 19 1.66 -22.53 -2.58
N GLU A 20 0.81 -23.33 -1.93
CA GLU A 20 -0.40 -23.90 -2.55
C GLU A 20 -1.65 -23.00 -2.41
N CYS A 21 -1.57 -21.88 -1.70
CA CYS A 21 -2.73 -21.01 -1.47
C CYS A 21 -3.10 -20.24 -2.74
N LEU A 22 -4.39 -20.14 -3.05
CA LEU A 22 -4.89 -19.20 -4.06
C LEU A 22 -4.75 -17.76 -3.55
N LEU A 23 -3.86 -16.99 -4.16
CA LEU A 23 -3.58 -15.59 -3.82
C LEU A 23 -4.10 -14.65 -4.89
N TRP A 24 -4.75 -13.56 -4.48
CA TRP A 24 -5.13 -12.43 -5.33
C TRP A 24 -4.48 -11.15 -4.82
N GLN A 25 -4.12 -10.24 -5.72
CA GLN A 25 -3.46 -8.99 -5.35
C GLN A 25 -4.47 -7.85 -5.41
N GLN A 26 -4.80 -7.25 -4.27
CA GLN A 26 -5.53 -6.00 -4.23
C GLN A 26 -4.62 -4.85 -4.62
N MET A 27 -5.12 -3.91 -5.43
CA MET A 27 -4.35 -2.78 -5.91
C MET A 27 -5.14 -1.46 -5.96
N TYR A 28 -4.40 -0.38 -5.76
CA TYR A 28 -4.78 0.97 -6.18
C TYR A 28 -4.04 1.32 -7.48
N ILE A 29 -4.64 2.24 -8.24
CA ILE A 29 -4.02 2.77 -9.46
C ILE A 29 -3.17 3.99 -9.10
N PHE A 30 -1.91 3.76 -8.73
CA PHE A 30 -0.99 4.80 -8.24
C PHE A 30 -0.66 5.84 -9.31
N LYS A 31 -0.48 7.11 -8.90
CA LYS A 31 -0.07 8.21 -9.80
C LYS A 31 1.14 7.83 -10.65
N ASN A 32 2.13 7.18 -10.04
CA ASN A 32 3.22 6.55 -10.77
C ASN A 32 2.71 5.25 -11.42
N ARG A 33 2.46 5.30 -12.73
CA ARG A 33 1.97 4.14 -13.51
C ARG A 33 3.00 3.03 -13.63
N SER A 34 4.29 3.34 -13.64
CA SER A 34 5.35 2.33 -13.67
C SER A 34 5.39 1.50 -12.38
N LEU A 35 5.08 2.10 -11.22
CA LEU A 35 4.90 1.36 -9.96
C LEU A 35 3.71 0.40 -10.08
N THR A 36 2.58 0.87 -10.60
CA THR A 36 1.37 0.04 -10.77
C THR A 36 1.66 -1.13 -11.71
N GLU A 37 2.27 -0.86 -12.87
CA GLU A 37 2.62 -1.88 -13.86
C GLU A 37 3.55 -2.95 -13.28
N SER A 38 4.61 -2.53 -12.59
CA SER A 38 5.56 -3.48 -12.02
C SER A 38 4.96 -4.34 -10.91
N MET A 39 4.04 -3.79 -10.09
CA MET A 39 3.31 -4.60 -9.11
C MET A 39 2.44 -5.67 -9.79
N ILE A 40 1.77 -5.34 -10.91
CA ILE A 40 1.02 -6.32 -11.71
C ILE A 40 1.95 -7.42 -12.20
N ARG A 41 3.05 -7.04 -12.86
CA ARG A 41 4.02 -8.00 -13.42
C ARG A 41 4.61 -8.92 -12.35
N ARG A 42 4.86 -8.40 -11.14
CA ARG A 42 5.32 -9.20 -10.01
C ARG A 42 4.24 -10.16 -9.52
N ALA A 43 2.99 -9.71 -9.39
CA ALA A 43 1.89 -10.59 -9.01
C ALA A 43 1.71 -11.73 -10.02
N GLU A 44 1.77 -11.44 -11.32
CA GLU A 44 1.76 -12.44 -12.40
C GLU A 44 2.91 -13.44 -12.24
N HIS A 45 4.14 -12.95 -12.06
CA HIS A 45 5.33 -13.79 -11.88
C HIS A 45 5.26 -14.68 -10.63
N GLN A 46 4.60 -14.22 -9.56
CA GLN A 46 4.39 -15.00 -8.33
C GLN A 46 3.16 -15.93 -8.41
N GLY A 47 2.47 -15.99 -9.55
CA GLY A 47 1.33 -16.89 -9.75
C GLY A 47 0.05 -16.45 -9.04
N PHE A 48 -0.12 -15.15 -8.81
CA PHE A 48 -1.38 -14.63 -8.27
C PHE A 48 -2.49 -14.80 -9.30
N GLY A 49 -3.63 -15.35 -8.87
CA GLY A 49 -4.72 -15.75 -9.76
C GLY A 49 -5.62 -14.60 -10.23
N ALA A 50 -5.57 -13.44 -9.58
CA ALA A 50 -6.37 -12.28 -9.96
C ALA A 50 -5.79 -10.96 -9.41
N ILE A 51 -6.14 -9.87 -10.09
CA ILE A 51 -5.95 -8.49 -9.61
C ILE A 51 -7.30 -7.94 -9.16
N VAL A 52 -7.35 -7.40 -7.94
CA VAL A 52 -8.55 -6.80 -7.35
C VAL A 52 -8.34 -5.28 -7.29
N VAL A 53 -8.97 -4.53 -8.19
CA VAL A 53 -8.80 -3.07 -8.26
C VAL A 53 -9.77 -2.37 -7.31
N THR A 54 -9.23 -1.59 -6.38
CA THR A 54 -10.02 -0.76 -5.46
C THR A 54 -10.26 0.61 -6.06
N VAL A 55 -11.53 0.95 -6.31
CA VAL A 55 -11.95 2.18 -7.01
C VAL A 55 -12.71 3.19 -6.12
N ASP A 56 -13.07 2.80 -4.91
CA ASP A 56 -13.86 3.62 -3.97
C ASP A 56 -13.03 4.64 -3.17
N SER A 57 -11.69 4.53 -3.23
CA SER A 57 -10.77 5.30 -2.39
C SER A 57 -9.82 6.18 -3.23
N PRO A 58 -10.34 7.16 -3.99
CA PRO A 58 -9.50 8.06 -4.79
C PRO A 58 -8.71 9.06 -3.93
N VAL A 59 -9.16 9.28 -2.69
CA VAL A 59 -8.54 10.12 -1.67
C VAL A 59 -8.51 9.37 -0.34
N THR A 60 -7.55 9.71 0.52
CA THR A 60 -7.48 9.11 1.86
C THR A 60 -8.73 9.48 2.65
N GLY A 61 -9.48 8.48 3.10
CA GLY A 61 -10.66 8.68 3.95
C GLY A 61 -10.28 9.30 5.29
N GLN A 62 -11.13 10.21 5.78
CA GLN A 62 -10.96 10.80 7.12
C GLN A 62 -11.73 9.96 8.13
N ALA A 63 -11.05 9.01 8.79
CA ALA A 63 -11.63 8.34 9.95
C ALA A 63 -11.51 9.25 11.18
N VAL A 64 -12.63 9.50 11.88
CA VAL A 64 -12.68 10.35 13.09
C VAL A 64 -11.68 9.88 14.15
N SER A 65 -11.41 8.57 14.24
CA SER A 65 -10.42 8.00 15.15
C SER A 65 -8.97 8.32 14.75
N LEU A 66 -8.64 8.37 13.46
CA LEU A 66 -7.30 8.74 12.97
C LEU A 66 -6.97 10.22 13.24
N GLY A 67 -7.99 11.08 13.27
CA GLY A 67 -7.81 12.48 13.68
C GLY A 67 -7.54 12.66 15.19
N LYS A 68 -7.97 11.71 16.02
CA LYS A 68 -7.74 11.70 17.47
C LYS A 68 -6.47 10.96 17.87
N HIS A 69 -6.10 9.93 17.10
CA HIS A 69 -4.89 9.15 17.29
C HIS A 69 -4.16 9.04 15.95
N MET A 70 -3.01 9.73 15.84
CA MET A 70 -2.15 9.60 14.67
C MET A 70 -1.65 8.16 14.59
N PHE A 71 -2.22 7.36 13.68
CA PHE A 71 -1.72 6.03 13.42
C PHE A 71 -0.38 6.12 12.70
N VAL A 72 0.65 5.57 13.30
CA VAL A 72 1.99 5.43 12.73
C VAL A 72 2.36 3.96 12.80
N LEU A 73 2.98 3.44 11.74
CA LEU A 73 3.49 2.07 11.78
C LEU A 73 4.54 1.95 12.89
N PRO A 74 4.49 0.88 13.71
CA PRO A 74 5.53 0.61 14.69
C PRO A 74 6.92 0.54 14.06
N ASP A 75 7.94 0.85 14.86
CA ASP A 75 9.33 0.82 14.43
C ASP A 75 9.70 -0.55 13.81
N GLY A 76 10.40 -0.51 12.68
CA GLY A 76 10.79 -1.70 11.92
C GLY A 76 9.73 -2.22 10.94
N LEU A 77 8.49 -1.73 10.97
CA LEU A 77 7.47 -2.05 9.98
C LEU A 77 7.37 -0.96 8.90
N ARG A 78 7.22 -1.40 7.65
CA ARG A 78 7.05 -0.52 6.49
C ARG A 78 6.22 -1.20 5.41
N ASN A 79 5.63 -0.40 4.52
CA ASN A 79 4.83 -0.91 3.40
C ASN A 79 5.73 -1.39 2.25
N VAL A 80 6.38 -2.54 2.47
CA VAL A 80 7.36 -3.12 1.53
C VAL A 80 6.77 -3.42 0.15
N SER A 81 5.46 -3.64 0.06
CA SER A 81 4.79 -3.91 -1.23
C SER A 81 4.88 -2.72 -2.20
N GLN A 82 4.89 -1.48 -1.70
CA GLN A 82 5.00 -0.26 -2.52
C GLN A 82 6.45 0.19 -2.70
N GLU A 83 7.27 0.00 -1.66
CA GLU A 83 8.64 0.50 -1.64
C GLU A 83 9.62 -0.25 -2.54
N TYR A 84 9.22 -1.39 -3.13
CA TYR A 84 10.11 -2.14 -4.02
C TYR A 84 10.68 -1.27 -5.18
N HIS A 85 9.99 -0.20 -5.59
CA HIS A 85 10.53 0.80 -6.54
C HIS A 85 11.35 1.93 -5.91
N GLN A 86 11.14 2.22 -4.63
CA GLN A 86 11.83 3.31 -3.95
C GLN A 86 13.31 2.95 -3.68
N VAL A 87 13.62 1.65 -3.56
CA VAL A 87 14.98 1.12 -3.43
C VAL A 87 15.83 1.30 -4.72
N ARG A 88 15.20 1.63 -5.86
CA ARG A 88 15.91 2.00 -7.12
C ARG A 88 15.70 3.45 -7.55
N GLY A 89 15.56 4.39 -6.59
CA GLY A 89 15.85 5.80 -6.84
C GLY A 89 14.70 6.68 -7.32
N VAL A 90 13.44 6.34 -7.02
CA VAL A 90 12.30 7.26 -7.25
C VAL A 90 11.72 7.69 -5.91
N GLN A 91 12.00 8.94 -5.51
CA GLN A 91 11.39 9.54 -4.33
C GLN A 91 9.88 9.77 -4.57
N SER A 92 9.03 9.03 -3.85
CA SER A 92 7.62 9.38 -3.74
C SER A 92 7.49 10.55 -2.75
N GLY A 93 7.11 11.72 -3.26
CA GLY A 93 6.81 12.92 -2.49
C GLY A 93 5.51 12.82 -1.70
N THR A 94 5.41 11.84 -0.78
CA THR A 94 4.38 11.84 0.23
C THR A 94 4.81 12.86 1.29
N ARG A 95 4.32 14.11 1.16
CA ARG A 95 4.45 15.09 2.24
C ARG A 95 3.88 14.47 3.52
N PRO A 96 4.57 14.56 4.67
CA PRO A 96 3.96 14.20 5.94
C PRO A 96 2.67 15.00 6.09
N VAL A 97 1.56 14.32 6.41
CA VAL A 97 0.32 14.98 6.77
C VAL A 97 0.56 15.66 8.11
N VAL A 98 1.02 16.91 8.07
CA VAL A 98 1.01 17.80 9.22
C VAL A 98 -0.46 18.09 9.50
N GLY A 99 -0.96 17.57 10.62
CA GLY A 99 -2.32 17.83 11.06
C GLY A 99 -2.54 19.35 11.20
N HIS A 100 -3.30 19.92 10.29
CA HIS A 100 -3.82 21.28 10.48
C HIS A 100 -4.82 21.23 11.63
N ARG A 101 -4.48 21.88 12.74
CA ARG A 101 -5.44 22.24 13.79
C ARG A 101 -6.49 23.15 13.14
N VAL A 102 -7.70 22.63 12.92
CA VAL A 102 -8.88 23.46 12.69
C VAL A 102 -9.23 24.15 14.02
N GLY A 103 -9.48 25.45 13.94
CA GLY A 103 -9.36 26.41 15.02
C GLY A 103 -10.27 26.17 16.24
N GLN A 104 -9.87 26.77 17.36
CA GLN A 104 -10.83 27.25 18.34
C GLN A 104 -10.96 28.75 18.14
N ALA A 105 -12.21 29.17 17.92
CA ALA A 105 -12.67 30.53 18.01
C ALA A 105 -12.52 31.01 19.45
N GLU A 106 -12.02 32.23 19.62
CA GLU A 106 -12.58 33.32 20.43
C GLU A 106 -11.94 34.64 19.96
#